data_AF-A0A832FPR1-F1
#
_entry.id   AF-A0A832FPR1-F1
#
_cell.length_a   1.000
_cell.length_b   1.000
_cell.length_c   1.000
_cell.angle_alpha   90.00
_cell.angle_beta   90.00
_cell.angle_gamma   90.00
#
_symmetry.space_group_name_H-M   'P 1'
#
loop_
_entity.id
_entity.type
_entity.pdbx_description
1 polymer ?
#
loop_
_entity_poly.entity_id
_entity_poly.type
_entity_poly.pdbx_seq_one_letter_code
_entity_poly.pdbx_strand_id
1 'polypeptide(L)'
;MQRRRRDYVRELALERIRRLIRLAEQIRHVEPELADRYGSLALMLARKAQISYPGFLKARVCRRCGAWLAPGTGARVRVRARGKMKYIAVTCMKCGYTRRYPLRREGVPKPWCYLYPHG
;
A
#
# COMPACT_ATOMS: atom_id res chain seq x y z
N MET A 1 13.99 0.91 29.61
CA MET A 1 12.56 1.29 29.70
C MET A 1 11.99 1.96 28.42
N GLN A 2 12.71 2.90 27.78
CA GLN A 2 12.24 3.62 26.57
C GLN A 2 11.96 2.73 25.33
N ARG A 3 12.69 1.62 25.16
CA ARG A 3 12.51 0.70 24.02
C ARG A 3 11.13 0.04 24.00
N ARG A 4 10.65 -0.47 25.15
CA ARG A 4 9.31 -1.07 25.29
C ARG A 4 8.18 -0.10 24.90
N ARG A 5 8.29 1.18 25.30
CA ARG A 5 7.29 2.20 24.95
C ARG A 5 7.26 2.46 23.44
N ARG A 6 8.43 2.52 22.79
CA ARG A 6 8.52 2.70 21.33
C ARG A 6 7.93 1.52 20.57
N ASP A 7 8.19 0.31 21.04
CA ASP A 7 7.68 -0.92 20.41
C ASP A 7 6.17 -1.04 20.58
N TYR A 8 5.63 -0.74 21.76
CA TYR A 8 4.18 -0.65 21.99
C TYR A 8 3.49 0.37 21.07
N VAL A 9 4.06 1.57 20.92
CA VAL A 9 3.50 2.60 20.02
C VAL A 9 3.51 2.12 18.57
N ARG A 10 4.55 1.39 18.14
CA ARG A 10 4.63 0.83 16.79
C ARG A 10 3.59 -0.25 16.56
N GLU A 11 3.40 -1.14 17.52
CA GLU A 11 2.41 -2.22 17.45
C GLU A 11 1.00 -1.65 17.37
N LEU A 12 0.65 -0.72 18.26
CA LEU A 12 -0.65 -0.04 18.26
C LEU A 12 -0.90 0.73 16.96
N ALA A 13 0.11 1.43 16.45
CA ALA A 13 -0.02 2.14 15.18
C ALA A 13 -0.22 1.16 14.02
N LEU A 14 0.47 0.01 14.02
CA LEU A 14 0.32 -1.01 13.00
C LEU A 14 -1.07 -1.66 13.02
N GLU A 15 -1.63 -1.90 14.21
CA GLU A 15 -3.01 -2.35 14.39
C GLU A 15 -4.02 -1.34 13.82
N ARG A 16 -3.88 -0.05 14.16
CA ARG A 16 -4.74 1.02 13.64
C ARG A 16 -4.64 1.15 12.12
N ILE A 17 -3.43 1.05 11.57
CA ILE A 17 -3.20 1.04 10.12
C ILE A 17 -3.95 -0.13 9.46
N ARG A 18 -3.88 -1.34 10.03
CA ARG A 18 -4.64 -2.49 9.49
C ARG A 18 -6.14 -2.21 9.49
N ARG A 19 -6.69 -1.64 10.56
CA ARG A 19 -8.11 -1.30 10.66
C ARG A 19 -8.54 -0.28 9.60
N LEU A 20 -7.76 0.80 9.42
CA LEU A 20 -8.02 1.81 8.40
C LEU A 20 -8.04 1.22 6.99
N ILE A 21 -7.11 0.32 6.68
CA ILE A 21 -7.05 -0.34 5.37
C ILE A 21 -8.26 -1.26 5.15
N ARG A 22 -8.73 -1.97 6.18
CA ARG A 22 -9.96 -2.77 6.08
C ARG A 22 -11.19 -1.91 5.82
N LEU A 23 -11.33 -0.79 6.53
CA LEU A 23 -12.44 0.15 6.31
C LEU A 23 -12.40 0.75 4.90
N ALA A 24 -11.21 1.10 4.42
CA ALA A 24 -11.02 1.59 3.06
C ALA A 24 -11.43 0.55 2.00
N GLU A 25 -11.10 -0.72 2.19
CA GLU A 25 -11.56 -1.80 1.30
C GLU A 25 -13.08 -1.93 1.27
N GLN A 26 -13.74 -1.80 2.42
CA GLN A 26 -15.20 -1.95 2.51
C GLN A 26 -15.93 -0.79 1.85
N ILE A 27 -15.44 0.44 2.04
CA ILE A 27 -16.16 1.65 1.60
C ILE A 27 -15.80 2.10 0.18
N ARG A 28 -14.69 1.62 -0.40
CA ARG A 28 -14.16 2.10 -1.71
C ARG A 28 -15.15 2.15 -2.88
N HIS A 29 -16.19 1.31 -2.86
CA HIS A 29 -17.21 1.23 -3.92
C HIS A 29 -18.40 2.15 -3.67
N VAL A 30 -18.63 2.52 -2.41
CA VAL A 30 -19.72 3.39 -1.98
C VAL A 30 -19.24 4.84 -1.89
N GLU A 31 -18.10 5.06 -1.22
CA GLU A 31 -17.53 6.37 -0.95
C GLU A 31 -16.00 6.35 -1.17
N PRO A 32 -15.55 6.47 -2.44
CA PRO A 32 -14.14 6.32 -2.80
C PRO A 32 -13.24 7.42 -2.21
N GLU A 33 -13.79 8.58 -1.91
CA GLU A 33 -13.09 9.70 -1.27
C GLU A 33 -12.79 9.40 0.20
N LEU A 34 -13.71 8.73 0.90
CA LEU A 34 -13.48 8.28 2.28
C LEU A 34 -12.43 7.16 2.33
N ALA A 35 -12.41 6.25 1.34
CA ALA A 35 -11.35 5.26 1.22
C ALA A 35 -9.97 5.90 1.04
N ASP A 36 -9.86 6.94 0.21
CA ASP A 36 -8.62 7.73 0.07
C ASP A 36 -8.21 8.42 1.39
N ARG A 37 -9.18 8.94 2.13
CA ARG A 37 -8.94 9.57 3.43
C ARG A 37 -8.37 8.56 4.43
N TYR A 38 -8.93 7.35 4.50
CA TYR A 38 -8.39 6.27 5.31
C TYR A 38 -6.97 5.86 4.90
N GLY A 39 -6.69 5.80 3.59
CA GLY A 39 -5.33 5.56 3.08
C GLY A 39 -4.34 6.66 3.50
N SER A 40 -4.76 7.92 3.43
CA SER A 40 -3.97 9.08 3.87
C SER A 40 -3.66 9.04 5.37
N LEU A 41 -4.66 8.72 6.19
CA LEU A 41 -4.50 8.54 7.64
C LEU A 41 -3.54 7.39 7.96
N ALA A 42 -3.64 6.27 7.25
CA ALA A 42 -2.74 5.14 7.43
C ALA A 42 -1.27 5.50 7.13
N LEU A 43 -1.02 6.29 6.08
CA LEU A 43 0.33 6.79 5.79
C LEU A 43 0.84 7.74 6.87
N MET A 44 -0.01 8.64 7.37
CA MET A 44 0.34 9.58 8.43
C MET A 44 0.72 8.85 9.72
N LEU A 45 -0.06 7.85 10.13
CA LEU A 45 0.23 7.02 11.30
C LEU A 45 1.56 6.26 11.14
N ALA A 46 1.81 5.67 9.97
CA ALA A 46 3.06 4.96 9.72
C ALA A 46 4.28 5.88 9.80
N ARG A 47 4.17 7.11 9.26
CA ARG A 47 5.23 8.13 9.36
C ARG A 47 5.46 8.54 10.82
N LYS A 48 4.39 8.85 11.56
CA LYS A 48 4.46 9.29 12.96
C LYS A 48 5.06 8.22 13.88
N ALA A 49 4.71 6.96 13.65
CA ALA A 49 5.25 5.82 14.40
C ALA A 49 6.61 5.30 13.87
N GLN A 50 7.16 5.93 12.82
CA GLN A 50 8.39 5.52 12.15
C GLN A 50 8.38 4.04 11.75
N ILE A 51 7.25 3.57 11.21
CA ILE A 51 7.06 2.19 10.76
C ILE A 51 7.38 2.10 9.28
N SER A 52 8.21 1.13 8.90
CA SER A 52 8.39 0.79 7.49
C SER A 52 7.07 0.29 6.91
N TYR A 53 6.60 0.90 5.82
CA TYR A 53 5.28 0.59 5.30
C TYR A 53 5.11 -0.92 5.04
N PRO A 54 4.12 -1.58 5.67
CA PRO A 54 3.89 -3.00 5.49
C PRO A 54 3.42 -3.30 4.05
N GLY A 55 3.53 -4.57 3.64
CA GLY A 55 3.26 -4.98 2.25
C GLY A 55 1.84 -4.62 1.77
N PHE A 56 0.83 -4.86 2.61
CA PHE A 56 -0.56 -4.49 2.31
C PHE A 56 -0.74 -2.98 2.08
N LEU A 57 -0.08 -2.13 2.87
CA LEU A 57 -0.16 -0.68 2.72
C LEU A 57 0.55 -0.21 1.44
N LYS A 58 1.67 -0.86 1.09
CA LYS A 58 2.38 -0.61 -0.17
C LYS A 58 1.57 -1.01 -1.40
N ALA A 59 0.72 -2.02 -1.27
CA ALA A 59 -0.14 -2.54 -2.32
C ALA A 59 -1.40 -1.69 -2.54
N ARG A 60 -2.08 -1.32 -1.45
CA ARG A 60 -3.42 -0.73 -1.47
C ARG A 60 -3.43 0.80 -1.43
N VAL A 61 -2.31 1.47 -1.12
CA VAL A 61 -2.30 2.93 -0.94
C VAL A 61 -1.17 3.61 -1.70
N CYS A 62 -1.50 4.72 -2.36
CA CYS A 62 -0.54 5.58 -3.02
C CYS A 62 0.29 6.33 -1.97
N ARG A 63 1.60 6.08 -1.87
CA ARG A 63 2.46 6.80 -0.90
C ARG A 63 2.55 8.32 -1.12
N ARG A 64 2.16 8.82 -2.30
CA ARG A 64 2.19 10.26 -2.60
C ARG A 64 0.94 10.97 -2.07
N CYS A 65 -0.23 10.62 -2.58
CA CYS A 65 -1.49 11.31 -2.26
C CYS A 65 -2.39 10.57 -1.25
N GLY A 66 -2.06 9.34 -0.85
CA GLY A 66 -2.90 8.55 0.04
C GLY A 66 -4.10 7.87 -0.62
N ALA A 67 -4.30 8.08 -1.93
CA ALA A 67 -5.38 7.45 -2.68
C ALA A 67 -5.39 5.92 -2.58
N TRP A 68 -6.60 5.35 -2.55
CA TRP A 68 -6.82 3.93 -2.60
C TRP A 68 -6.47 3.36 -3.98
N LEU A 69 -5.57 2.37 -3.98
CA LEU A 69 -5.06 1.70 -5.16
C LEU A 69 -5.73 0.35 -5.31
N ALA A 70 -6.76 0.32 -6.13
CA ALA A 70 -7.34 -0.90 -6.63
C ALA A 70 -6.97 -1.11 -8.11
N PRO A 71 -6.40 -2.27 -8.49
CA PRO A 71 -6.14 -2.59 -9.89
C PRO A 71 -7.41 -2.40 -10.74
N GLY A 72 -7.28 -1.72 -11.89
CA GLY A 72 -8.38 -1.48 -12.83
C GLY A 72 -9.20 -0.23 -12.57
N THR A 73 -9.31 0.24 -11.31
CA THR A 73 -10.10 1.43 -10.95
C THR A 73 -9.22 2.59 -10.43
N GLY A 74 -8.47 2.36 -9.34
CA GLY A 74 -7.60 3.38 -8.74
C GLY A 74 -6.12 3.29 -9.16
N ALA A 75 -5.73 2.18 -9.76
CA ALA A 75 -4.35 1.89 -10.14
C ALA A 75 -4.25 1.23 -11.51
N ARG A 76 -3.32 1.72 -12.33
CA ARG A 76 -2.92 1.10 -13.59
C ARG A 76 -1.67 0.26 -13.37
N VAL A 77 -1.79 -1.04 -13.58
CA VAL A 77 -0.70 -2.01 -13.43
C VAL A 77 -0.21 -2.43 -14.82
N ARG A 78 1.10 -2.33 -15.07
CA ARG A 78 1.73 -2.76 -16.34
C ARG A 78 3.00 -3.54 -16.07
N VAL A 79 3.17 -4.66 -16.74
CA VAL A 79 4.48 -5.35 -16.81
C VAL A 79 5.31 -4.66 -17.88
N ARG A 80 6.53 -4.27 -17.54
CA ARG A 80 7.48 -3.59 -18.44
C ARG A 80 8.82 -4.29 -18.34
N ALA A 81 9.63 -4.13 -19.38
CA ALA A 81 11.03 -4.54 -19.40
C ALA A 81 11.92 -3.33 -19.65
N ARG A 82 13.11 -3.32 -19.05
CA ARG A 82 14.21 -2.41 -19.38
C ARG A 82 15.47 -3.25 -19.51
N GLY A 83 15.87 -3.53 -20.74
CA GLY A 83 16.90 -4.53 -21.04
C GLY A 83 16.48 -5.91 -20.50
N LYS A 84 17.41 -6.59 -19.80
CA LYS A 84 17.17 -7.92 -19.20
C LYS A 84 16.27 -7.88 -17.96
N MET A 85 15.96 -6.70 -17.41
CA MET A 85 15.18 -6.55 -16.17
C MET A 85 13.69 -6.35 -16.46
N LYS A 86 12.86 -7.28 -15.99
CA LYS A 86 11.40 -7.13 -15.98
C LYS A 86 10.94 -6.47 -14.67
N TYR A 87 9.93 -5.62 -14.72
CA TYR A 87 9.34 -4.99 -13.54
C TYR A 87 7.85 -4.70 -13.73
N ILE A 88 7.14 -4.62 -12.61
CA ILE A 88 5.74 -4.22 -12.58
C ILE A 88 5.68 -2.74 -12.21
N ALA A 89 5.15 -1.93 -13.13
CA ALA A 89 4.86 -0.52 -12.91
C ALA A 89 3.41 -0.35 -12.45
N VAL A 90 3.22 0.23 -11.27
CA VAL A 90 1.91 0.59 -10.72
C VAL A 90 1.79 2.09 -10.67
N THR A 91 0.87 2.62 -11.47
CA THR A 91 0.61 4.06 -11.58
C THR A 91 -0.69 4.39 -10.86
N CYS A 92 -0.65 5.37 -9.96
CA CYS A 92 -1.85 5.92 -9.34
C CYS A 92 -2.62 6.73 -10.37
N MET A 93 -3.90 6.41 -10.55
CA MET A 93 -4.76 7.11 -11.53
C MET A 93 -5.18 8.52 -11.06
N LYS A 94 -5.10 8.81 -9.75
CA LYS A 94 -5.45 10.13 -9.20
C LYS A 94 -4.32 11.16 -9.26
N CYS A 95 -3.06 10.77 -9.04
CA CYS A 95 -1.93 11.72 -8.97
C CYS A 95 -0.76 11.41 -9.93
N GLY A 96 -0.87 10.36 -10.76
CA GLY A 96 0.16 9.94 -11.72
C GLY A 96 1.42 9.31 -11.11
N TYR A 97 1.53 9.23 -9.78
CA TYR A 97 2.71 8.64 -9.14
C TYR A 97 2.88 7.16 -9.50
N THR A 98 4.07 6.81 -9.98
CA THR A 98 4.40 5.46 -10.45
C THR A 98 5.41 4.77 -9.54
N ARG A 99 5.11 3.54 -9.14
CA ARG A 99 6.02 2.63 -8.43
C ARG A 99 6.45 1.52 -9.34
N ARG A 100 7.71 1.11 -9.21
CA ARG A 100 8.29 0.01 -9.98
C ARG A 100 8.71 -1.10 -9.02
N TYR A 101 8.25 -2.31 -9.29
CA TYR A 101 8.58 -3.50 -8.52
C TYR A 101 9.33 -4.47 -9.43
N PRO A 102 10.64 -4.68 -9.22
CA PRO A 102 11.41 -5.66 -9.97
C PRO A 102 10.77 -7.05 -9.92
N LEU A 103 10.59 -7.68 -11.08
CA LEU A 103 10.27 -9.10 -11.17
C LEU A 103 11.56 -9.88 -11.00
N ARG A 104 11.68 -10.63 -9.91
CA ARG A 104 12.80 -11.55 -9.68
C ARG A 104 12.44 -12.93 -10.21
N ARG A 105 13.44 -13.77 -10.48
CA ARG A 105 13.23 -15.17 -10.89
C ARG A 105 12.49 -15.98 -9.80
N GLU A 106 12.66 -15.59 -8.54
CA GLU A 106 12.19 -16.31 -7.34
C GLU A 106 10.75 -15.96 -6.93
N GLY A 107 9.99 -15.21 -7.74
CA GLY A 107 8.55 -15.04 -7.52
C GLY A 107 8.00 -13.61 -7.65
N VAL A 108 6.72 -13.48 -7.32
CA VAL A 108 5.95 -12.25 -7.48
C VAL A 108 6.33 -11.22 -6.40
N PRO A 109 6.49 -9.93 -6.72
CA PRO A 109 6.82 -8.93 -5.72
C PRO A 109 5.81 -8.86 -4.57
N LYS A 110 6.30 -8.63 -3.34
CA LYS A 110 5.50 -8.64 -2.10
C LYS A 110 4.10 -8.00 -2.18
N PRO A 111 3.87 -6.82 -2.81
CA PRO A 111 2.53 -6.22 -2.82
C PRO A 111 1.46 -7.08 -3.52
N TRP A 112 1.84 -7.97 -4.45
CA TRP A 112 0.92 -8.82 -5.19
C TRP A 112 0.45 -9.99 -4.32
N CYS A 113 1.29 -10.49 -3.42
CA CYS A 113 0.89 -11.48 -2.41
C CYS A 113 -0.24 -10.97 -1.49
N TYR A 114 -0.39 -9.65 -1.34
CA TYR A 114 -1.47 -9.03 -0.55
C TYR A 114 -2.70 -8.66 -1.38
N LEU A 115 -2.57 -8.54 -2.71
CA LEU A 115 -3.71 -8.28 -3.60
C LEU A 115 -4.39 -9.57 -4.03
N TYR A 116 -3.58 -10.61 -4.23
CA TYR A 116 -3.99 -11.94 -4.64
C TYR A 116 -3.32 -12.95 -3.72
N PRO A 117 -3.78 -13.07 -2.45
CA PRO A 117 -3.35 -14.18 -1.62
C PRO A 117 -3.80 -15.45 -2.33
N HIS A 118 -2.85 -16.24 -2.82
CA HIS A 118 -3.14 -17.52 -3.45
C HIS A 118 -3.89 -18.39 -2.43
N GLY A 119 -5.09 -18.84 -2.80
CA GLY A 119 -5.73 -20.01 -2.23
C GLY A 119 -5.07 -21.26 -2.81
#